data_AF-A0A3B8JTL6-F1
#
_entry.id   AF-A0A3B8JTL6-F1
#
_cell.length_a   1.000
_cell.length_b   1.000
_cell.length_c   1.000
_cell.angle_alpha   90.00
_cell.angle_beta   90.00
_cell.angle_gamma   90.00
#
_symmetry.space_group_name_H-M   'P 1'
#
loop_
_entity.id
_entity.type
_entity.pdbx_description
1 polymer ?
#
loop_
_entity_poly.entity_id
_entity_poly.type
_entity_poly.pdbx_seq_one_letter_code
_entity_poly.pdbx_strand_id
1 'polypeptide(L)' 'MWLKSLQDTTGIPLESTILSGFSQGAAMALDVGLMLPLAGLVSLSGYLPSKPKLTARKSFPPVL' A
#
# COMPACT_ATOMS: atom_id res chain seq x y z
N MET A 1 11.94 -2.05 -5.81
CA MET A 1 11.13 -2.58 -4.68
C MET A 1 10.30 -3.73 -5.21
N TRP A 2 10.26 -4.88 -4.50
CA TRP A 2 9.57 -6.10 -4.94
C TRP A 2 8.11 -5.88 -5.37
N LEU A 3 7.36 -5.04 -4.66
CA LEU A 3 5.96 -4.77 -4.99
C LEU A 3 5.79 -4.09 -6.37
N LYS A 4 6.77 -3.28 -6.82
CA LYS A 4 6.74 -2.65 -8.14
C LYS A 4 7.08 -3.62 -9.28
N SER A 5 7.84 -4.68 -9.01
CA SER A 5 8.19 -5.71 -10.01
C SER A 5 7.14 -6.82 -10.14
N LEU A 6 6.10 -6.84 -9.28
CA LEU A 6 5.03 -7.84 -9.38
C LEU A 6 4.24 -7.73 -10.67
N GLN A 7 4.10 -6.53 -11.23
CA GLN A 7 3.43 -6.36 -12.52
C GLN A 7 4.14 -7.15 -13.62
N ASP A 8 5.48 -7.24 -13.59
CA ASP A 8 6.27 -7.94 -14.60
C ASP A 8 6.06 -9.47 -14.53
N THR A 9 5.77 -10.00 -13.34
CA THR A 9 5.58 -11.45 -13.13
C THR A 9 4.12 -11.88 -13.20
N THR A 10 3.20 -11.02 -12.80
CA THR A 10 1.76 -11.34 -12.72
C THR A 10 0.94 -10.78 -13.88
N GLY A 11 1.46 -9.76 -14.58
CA GLY A 11 0.69 -8.98 -15.57
C GLY A 11 -0.36 -8.05 -14.96
N ILE A 12 -0.46 -7.97 -13.62
CA ILE A 12 -1.46 -7.15 -12.93
C ILE A 12 -0.82 -5.83 -12.52
N PRO A 13 -1.33 -4.68 -12.98
CA PRO A 13 -0.78 -3.40 -12.58
C PRO A 13 -1.14 -3.06 -11.14
N LEU A 14 -0.33 -2.20 -10.51
CA LEU A 14 -0.55 -1.78 -9.12
C LEU A 14 -1.93 -1.14 -8.93
N GLU A 15 -2.43 -0.40 -9.92
CA GLU A 15 -3.76 0.22 -9.90
C GLU A 15 -4.93 -0.77 -9.93
N SER A 16 -4.65 -2.05 -10.17
CA SER A 16 -5.58 -3.18 -10.05
C SER A 16 -5.21 -4.12 -8.90
N THR A 17 -4.31 -3.70 -8.01
CA THR A 17 -3.81 -4.50 -6.88
C THR A 17 -4.31 -3.94 -5.56
N ILE A 18 -4.86 -4.81 -4.71
CA ILE A 18 -5.13 -4.51 -3.29
C ILE A 18 -3.96 -5.03 -2.46
N LEU A 19 -3.36 -4.17 -1.63
CA LEU A 19 -2.37 -4.58 -0.63
C LEU A 19 -3.06 -4.65 0.74
N SER A 20 -3.08 -5.84 1.34
CA SER A 20 -3.65 -6.06 2.67
C SER A 20 -2.60 -6.57 3.64
N GLY A 21 -2.78 -6.26 4.92
CA GLY A 21 -1.93 -6.77 5.98
C GLY A 21 -2.70 -7.00 7.28
N PHE A 22 -2.16 -7.85 8.15
CA PHE A 22 -2.68 -8.13 9.49
C PHE A 22 -1.62 -7.88 10.56
N SER A 23 -2.00 -7.28 11.70
CA SER A 23 -1.10 -7.00 12.83
C SER A 23 0.14 -6.20 12.36
N GLN A 24 1.36 -6.74 12.52
CA GLN A 24 2.57 -6.11 12.00
C GLN A 24 2.53 -5.90 10.48
N GLY A 25 1.96 -6.85 9.73
CA GLY A 25 1.81 -6.74 8.28
C GLY A 25 0.90 -5.58 7.87
N ALA A 26 -0.09 -5.23 8.71
CA ALA A 26 -0.95 -4.08 8.47
C ALA A 26 -0.19 -2.75 8.61
N ALA A 27 0.67 -2.64 9.63
CA ALA A 27 1.56 -1.48 9.79
C ALA A 27 2.52 -1.32 8.60
N MET A 28 3.07 -2.43 8.10
CA MET A 28 3.93 -2.44 6.90
C MET A 28 3.15 -2.08 5.63
N ALA A 29 1.92 -2.59 5.46
CA ALA A 29 1.07 -2.28 4.32
C ALA A 29 0.76 -0.78 4.24
N LEU A 30 0.47 -0.15 5.38
CA LEU A 30 0.27 1.30 5.45
C LEU A 30 1.55 2.09 5.16
N ASP A 31 2.68 1.73 5.79
CA ASP A 31 3.95 2.43 5.62
C ASP A 31 4.45 2.45 4.16
N VAL A 32 4.35 1.30 3.49
CA VAL A 32 4.80 1.14 2.10
C VAL A 32 3.72 1.59 1.10
N GLY A 33 2.48 1.21 1.35
CA GLY A 33 1.41 1.23 0.35
C GLY A 33 0.84 2.62 0.09
N LEU A 34 0.84 3.51 1.08
CA LEU A 34 0.27 4.87 0.94
C LEU A 34 0.88 5.64 -0.25
N MET A 35 2.13 5.34 -0.60
CA MET A 35 2.86 6.01 -1.67
C MET A 35 2.77 5.30 -3.03
N LEU A 36 1.99 4.21 -3.13
CA LEU A 36 1.83 3.43 -4.35
C LEU A 36 0.45 3.64 -4.99
N PRO A 37 0.33 3.53 -6.32
CA PRO A 37 -0.95 3.66 -7.03
C PRO A 37 -1.74 2.36 -6.91
N LEU A 38 -2.14 1.99 -5.70
CA LEU A 38 -2.90 0.78 -5.43
C LEU A 38 -4.40 1.00 -5.70
N ALA A 39 -5.10 -0.07 -6.06
CA ALA A 39 -6.57 -0.07 -6.11
C ALA A 39 -7.17 0.15 -4.72
N GLY A 40 -6.47 -0.33 -3.68
CA GLY A 40 -6.84 -0.12 -2.28
C GLY A 40 -5.79 -0.67 -1.30
N LEU A 41 -5.89 -0.21 -0.06
CA LEU A 41 -5.13 -0.70 1.08
C LEU A 41 -6.09 -1.21 2.16
N VAL A 42 -5.73 -2.33 2.79
CA VAL A 42 -6.50 -2.89 3.90
C VAL A 42 -5.60 -3.16 5.09
N SER A 43 -5.91 -2.57 6.24
CA SER A 43 -5.15 -2.68 7.49
C SER A 43 -5.97 -3.36 8.58
N LEU A 44 -5.73 -4.65 8.79
CA LEU A 44 -6.44 -5.45 9.79
C LEU A 44 -5.66 -5.49 11.11
N SER A 45 -6.23 -4.97 12.20
CA SER A 45 -5.58 -4.93 13.52
C SER A 45 -4.18 -4.28 13.53
N GLY A 46 -3.97 -3.30 12.64
CA GLY A 46 -2.72 -2.56 12.48
C GLY A 46 -2.76 -1.15 13.05
N TYR A 47 -1.65 -0.45 12.90
CA TYR A 47 -1.52 0.97 13.20
C TYR A 47 -0.56 1.61 12.19
N LEU A 48 -0.63 2.92 12.03
CA LEU A 48 0.31 3.67 11.22
C LEU A 48 1.58 3.94 12.05
N PRO A 49 2.74 3.34 11.72
CA PRO A 49 3.91 3.35 12.61
C PRO A 49 4.62 4.71 12.67
N SER A 50 4.41 5.61 11.72
CA SER A 50 4.97 6.96 11.71
C SER A 50 4.14 7.89 10.84
N LYS A 51 4.22 9.21 11.08
CA LYS A 51 3.56 10.19 10.20
C LYS A 51 4.13 10.02 8.78
N PRO A 52 3.32 9.67 7.77
CA PRO A 52 3.81 9.51 6.42
C PRO A 52 4.39 10.84 5.98
N LYS A 53 5.58 10.82 5.39
CA LYS A 53 6.13 11.99 4.71
C LYS A 53 5.23 12.23 3.50
N LEU A 54 4.24 13.10 3.67
CA LEU A 54 3.34 13.54 2.61
C LEU A 54 4.19 14.28 1.56
N THR A 55 4.84 13.55 0.65
CA THR A 55 5.32 14.17 -0.58
C THR A 55 4.10 14.61 -1.38
N ALA A 56 4.24 15.61 -2.26
CA ALA A 56 3.18 16.29 -3.01
C ALA A 56 2.36 15.41 -3.98
N ARG A 57 1.94 14.22 -3.56
CA ARG A 57 1.02 13.34 -4.27
C ARG A 57 -0.39 13.86 -4.07
N LYS A 58 -1.14 13.92 -5.17
CA LYS A 58 -2.51 14.46 -5.20
C LYS A 58 -3.54 13.63 -4.41
N SER A 59 -3.34 12.32 -4.25
CA SER A 59 -4.26 11.43 -3.52
C SER A 59 -3.59 10.15 -3.04
N PHE A 60 -4.02 9.67 -1.88
CA PHE A 60 -3.75 8.33 -1.37
C PHE A 60 -4.68 7.30 -2.02
N PRO A 61 -4.30 6.01 -2.08
CA PRO A 61 -5.27 4.95 -2.40
C PRO A 61 -6.38 4.91 -1.33
N PRO A 62 -7.58 4.42 -1.65
CA PRO A 62 -8.61 4.14 -0.65
C PRO A 62 -8.06 3.19 0.44
N VAL A 63 -8.31 3.49 1.72
CA VAL A 63 -7.83 2.70 2.86
C VAL A 63 -9.01 2.21 3.69
N LEU A 64 -9.00 0.92 4.04
CA LEU A 64 -9.97 0.25 4.91
C LEU A 64 -9.29 -0.36 6.15
#